data_AF-A0A6I1ZBC3-F1
#
_entry.id   AF-A0A6I1ZBC3-F1
#
_cell.length_a   1.000
_cell.length_b   1.000
_cell.length_c   1.000
_cell.angle_alpha   90.00
_cell.angle_beta   90.00
_cell.angle_gamma   90.00
#
_symmetry.space_group_name_H-M   'P 1'
#
loop_
_entity.id
_entity.type
_entity.pdbx_description
1 polymer ?
#
loop_
_entity_poly.entity_id
_entity_poly.type
_entity_poly.pdbx_seq_one_letter_code
_entity_poly.pdbx_strand_id
1 'polypeptide(L)'
;YTMNCLTEALGMALPGNGTIPAVDARRIGLAREAGRQIIELLAGDICPRDIITREAVQNAFMVDMALGGSTNSVLHLIAIAHEAGIDFPLSEVNEISGKTPHISRLSPAGDYRIEDLDLAGGIGAVMKEIEGLLNMGVKRASGKSLREELSVAKVRDRDVIRPLSQPHSPTGGLSILFGNLAPEGAVVKSAAVSPSMMSYKGEARVFNSEEDATEAILNGSIKPGEVVVIRYEGPKGGPGMREMLGPTSLLSGMGLDEKVGLVTDGRFSGATKGAAIGHVSPEAAARGPIAALRDGDTINIDITNRRIDVDLSEDEIKGRLSQLPEFEPRIKTGYLLRYAEQVTSAGRGAVFER
;
A
#
# COMPACT_ATOMS: atom_id res chain seq x y z
N TYR A 1 -2.23 2.07 -11.94
CA TYR A 1 -1.29 3.15 -12.32
C TYR A 1 -0.14 3.27 -11.32
N THR A 2 -0.38 3.18 -9.99
CA THR A 2 0.64 3.37 -8.94
C THR A 2 1.97 2.70 -9.22
N MET A 3 2.00 1.37 -9.41
CA MET A 3 3.28 0.67 -9.66
C MET A 3 4.02 1.16 -10.90
N ASN A 4 3.31 1.57 -11.96
CA ASN A 4 3.95 2.11 -13.15
C ASN A 4 4.60 3.47 -12.89
N CYS A 5 3.94 4.32 -12.09
CA CYS A 5 4.51 5.57 -11.58
C CYS A 5 5.74 5.30 -10.70
N LEU A 6 5.67 4.27 -9.84
CA LEU A 6 6.76 3.91 -8.95
C LEU A 6 7.94 3.26 -9.66
N THR A 7 7.73 2.57 -10.79
CA THR A 7 8.85 2.12 -11.65
C THR A 7 9.64 3.31 -12.20
N GLU A 8 8.94 4.39 -12.59
CA GLU A 8 9.60 5.65 -12.99
C GLU A 8 10.28 6.32 -11.79
N ALA A 9 9.65 6.36 -10.61
CA ALA A 9 10.20 6.94 -9.38
C ALA A 9 11.40 6.18 -8.78
N LEU A 10 11.43 4.85 -8.94
CA LEU A 10 12.58 4.00 -8.62
C LEU A 10 13.74 4.24 -9.61
N GLY A 11 13.45 4.74 -10.81
CA GLY A 11 14.44 4.98 -11.85
C GLY A 11 14.63 3.79 -12.77
N MET A 12 13.78 2.77 -12.70
CA MET A 12 13.85 1.59 -13.57
C MET A 12 13.13 1.80 -14.91
N ALA A 13 12.39 2.89 -15.08
CA ALA A 13 11.74 3.26 -16.32
C ALA A 13 12.12 4.67 -16.76
N LEU A 14 12.03 4.90 -18.07
CA LEU A 14 12.27 6.22 -18.68
C LEU A 14 11.18 7.24 -18.28
N PRO A 15 11.52 8.54 -18.27
CA PRO A 15 10.55 9.60 -17.99
C PRO A 15 9.29 9.53 -18.85
N GLY A 16 8.13 9.71 -18.23
CA GLY A 16 6.81 9.58 -18.85
C GLY A 16 6.25 8.15 -18.87
N ASN A 17 7.04 7.14 -18.49
CA ASN A 17 6.54 5.78 -18.39
C ASN A 17 5.33 5.65 -17.48
N GLY A 18 5.31 6.35 -16.35
CA GLY A 18 4.27 6.25 -15.34
C GLY A 18 2.90 6.74 -15.80
N THR A 19 2.86 7.76 -16.66
CA THR A 19 1.62 8.54 -16.91
C THR A 19 1.17 8.59 -18.37
N ILE A 20 2.06 8.40 -19.35
CA ILE A 20 1.66 8.49 -20.77
C ILE A 20 0.53 7.49 -21.08
N PRO A 21 -0.64 7.92 -21.58
CA PRO A 21 -1.74 7.02 -21.88
C PRO A 21 -1.36 5.93 -22.89
N ALA A 22 -1.97 4.74 -22.78
CA ALA A 22 -1.63 3.60 -23.62
C ALA A 22 -1.88 3.84 -25.12
N VAL A 23 -2.91 4.62 -25.45
CA VAL A 23 -3.33 4.94 -26.82
C VAL A 23 -2.58 6.14 -27.42
N ASP A 24 -1.75 6.81 -26.65
CA ASP A 24 -0.99 7.99 -27.10
C ASP A 24 0.23 7.57 -27.93
N ALA A 25 0.49 8.26 -29.05
CA ALA A 25 1.65 7.99 -29.90
C ALA A 25 3.00 8.07 -29.16
N ARG A 26 3.09 8.89 -28.10
CA ARG A 26 4.25 9.00 -27.21
C ARG A 26 4.60 7.66 -26.56
N ARG A 27 3.62 6.78 -26.30
CA ARG A 27 3.87 5.45 -25.70
C ARG A 27 4.70 4.55 -26.63
N ILE A 28 4.42 4.58 -27.93
CA ILE A 28 5.21 3.85 -28.94
C ILE A 28 6.60 4.47 -29.07
N GLY A 29 6.69 5.80 -29.04
CA GLY A 29 7.96 6.53 -29.00
C GLY A 29 8.83 6.10 -27.81
N LEU A 30 8.24 6.07 -26.62
CA LEU A 30 8.91 5.66 -25.38
C LEU A 30 9.41 4.20 -25.45
N ALA A 31 8.61 3.29 -26.01
CA ALA A 31 9.03 1.89 -26.19
C ALA A 31 10.24 1.75 -27.11
N ARG A 32 10.28 2.51 -28.21
CA ARG A 32 11.46 2.56 -29.10
C ARG A 32 12.68 3.12 -28.40
N GLU A 33 12.50 4.15 -27.59
CA GLU A 33 13.59 4.75 -26.83
C GLU A 33 14.13 3.80 -25.75
N ALA A 34 13.26 3.10 -25.03
CA ALA A 34 13.67 2.06 -24.09
C ALA A 34 14.52 0.97 -24.76
N GLY A 35 14.18 0.60 -26.00
CA GLY A 35 14.95 -0.36 -26.80
C GLY A 35 16.36 0.14 -27.18
N ARG A 36 16.56 1.45 -27.34
CA ARG A 36 17.91 2.02 -27.52
C ARG A 36 18.65 2.08 -26.19
N GLN A 37 17.97 2.58 -25.17
CA GLN A 37 18.55 2.80 -23.85
C GLN A 37 19.07 1.51 -23.22
N ILE A 38 18.38 0.37 -23.39
CA ILE A 38 18.83 -0.89 -22.83
C ILE A 38 20.18 -1.35 -23.42
N ILE A 39 20.48 -0.99 -24.68
CA ILE A 39 21.78 -1.27 -25.30
C ILE A 39 22.87 -0.39 -24.67
N GLU A 40 22.57 0.87 -24.37
CA GLU A 40 23.50 1.76 -23.65
C GLU A 40 23.76 1.26 -22.22
N LEU A 41 22.74 0.82 -21.50
CA LEU A 41 22.89 0.23 -20.16
C LEU A 41 23.73 -1.06 -20.21
N LEU A 42 23.49 -1.92 -21.21
CA LEU A 42 24.29 -3.14 -21.41
C LEU A 42 25.75 -2.81 -21.72
N ALA A 43 26.01 -1.84 -22.60
CA ALA A 43 27.36 -1.41 -22.95
C ALA A 43 28.10 -0.79 -21.74
N GLY A 44 27.35 -0.13 -20.83
CA GLY A 44 27.86 0.44 -19.59
C GLY A 44 27.91 -0.51 -18.39
N ASP A 45 27.54 -1.78 -18.56
CA ASP A 45 27.42 -2.79 -17.49
C ASP A 45 26.56 -2.32 -16.30
N ILE A 46 25.47 -1.58 -16.58
CA ILE A 46 24.57 -1.07 -15.56
C ILE A 46 23.49 -2.11 -15.27
N CYS A 47 23.53 -2.68 -14.07
CA CYS A 47 22.60 -3.68 -13.59
C CYS A 47 21.45 -3.07 -12.77
N PRO A 48 20.31 -3.78 -12.59
CA PRO A 48 19.20 -3.29 -11.79
C PRO A 48 19.58 -2.87 -10.35
N ARG A 49 20.54 -3.56 -9.72
CA ARG A 49 21.01 -3.22 -8.36
C ARG A 49 21.86 -1.95 -8.30
N ASP A 50 22.38 -1.46 -9.42
CA ASP A 50 23.05 -0.15 -9.49
C ASP A 50 22.04 1.01 -9.48
N ILE A 51 20.78 0.72 -9.83
CA ILE A 51 19.68 1.69 -9.87
C ILE A 51 18.83 1.57 -8.60
N ILE A 52 18.41 0.34 -8.25
CA ILE A 52 17.59 0.03 -7.08
C ILE A 52 18.49 0.02 -5.83
N THR A 53 18.78 1.22 -5.37
CA THR A 53 19.50 1.52 -4.13
C THR A 53 18.52 1.82 -3.00
N ARG A 54 19.00 1.89 -1.74
CA ARG A 54 18.15 2.28 -0.60
C ARG A 54 17.51 3.64 -0.84
N GLU A 55 18.29 4.58 -1.35
CA GLU A 55 17.90 5.95 -1.66
C GLU A 55 16.84 6.00 -2.77
N ALA A 56 16.94 5.11 -3.77
CA ALA A 56 15.93 4.99 -4.82
C ALA A 56 14.60 4.44 -4.28
N VAL A 57 14.66 3.46 -3.36
CA VAL A 57 13.46 2.92 -2.68
C VAL A 57 12.81 4.00 -1.80
N GLN A 58 13.61 4.77 -1.05
CA GLN A 58 13.11 5.93 -0.26
C GLN A 58 12.42 6.96 -1.17
N ASN A 59 13.06 7.33 -2.29
CA ASN A 59 12.47 8.25 -3.26
C ASN A 59 11.14 7.71 -3.82
N ALA A 60 11.06 6.42 -4.11
CA ALA A 60 9.83 5.80 -4.59
C ALA A 60 8.71 5.88 -3.55
N PHE A 61 9.00 5.60 -2.27
CA PHE A 61 8.02 5.81 -1.20
C PHE A 61 7.61 7.27 -1.06
N MET A 62 8.53 8.23 -1.15
CA MET A 62 8.18 9.67 -1.12
C MET A 62 7.23 10.03 -2.26
N VAL A 63 7.50 9.57 -3.48
CA VAL A 63 6.59 9.78 -4.61
C VAL A 63 5.24 9.12 -4.38
N ASP A 64 5.20 7.91 -3.81
CA ASP A 64 3.96 7.24 -3.46
C ASP A 64 3.12 8.02 -2.44
N MET A 65 3.78 8.58 -1.42
CA MET A 65 3.15 9.44 -0.41
C MET A 65 2.60 10.73 -1.02
N ALA A 66 3.36 11.35 -1.94
CA ALA A 66 2.98 12.57 -2.64
C ALA A 66 1.76 12.37 -3.56
N LEU A 67 1.58 11.17 -4.11
CA LEU A 67 0.44 10.78 -4.93
C LEU A 67 -0.74 10.22 -4.12
N GLY A 68 -0.49 9.78 -2.89
CA GLY A 68 -1.46 9.01 -2.10
C GLY A 68 -1.88 7.74 -2.84
N GLY A 69 -0.89 6.91 -3.20
CA GLY A 69 -1.05 5.73 -4.04
C GLY A 69 -1.91 4.61 -3.46
N SER A 70 -1.75 3.40 -3.99
CA SER A 70 -2.40 2.18 -3.50
C SER A 70 -1.61 1.63 -2.32
N THR A 71 -2.27 1.08 -1.30
CA THR A 71 -1.60 0.36 -0.21
C THR A 71 -0.76 -0.84 -0.69
N ASN A 72 -1.07 -1.39 -1.87
CA ASN A 72 -0.28 -2.44 -2.53
C ASN A 72 1.16 -1.98 -2.86
N SER A 73 1.41 -0.67 -2.97
CA SER A 73 2.76 -0.13 -3.19
C SER A 73 3.72 -0.56 -2.08
N VAL A 74 3.25 -0.60 -0.83
CA VAL A 74 4.04 -1.01 0.33
C VAL A 74 4.50 -2.44 0.14
N LEU A 75 3.59 -3.35 -0.19
CA LEU A 75 3.92 -4.75 -0.41
C LEU A 75 4.97 -4.91 -1.51
N HIS A 76 4.76 -4.25 -2.65
CA HIS A 76 5.64 -4.40 -3.81
C HIS A 76 7.00 -3.72 -3.64
N LEU A 77 7.06 -2.52 -3.07
CA LEU A 77 8.32 -1.82 -2.84
C LEU A 77 9.19 -2.54 -1.81
N ILE A 78 8.59 -3.10 -0.75
CA ILE A 78 9.31 -3.95 0.21
C ILE A 78 9.82 -5.22 -0.46
N ALA A 79 9.02 -5.86 -1.33
CA ALA A 79 9.45 -7.04 -2.08
C ALA A 79 10.63 -6.73 -3.03
N ILE A 80 10.57 -5.59 -3.72
CA ILE A 80 11.65 -5.10 -4.60
C ILE A 80 12.91 -4.80 -3.80
N ALA A 81 12.78 -4.13 -2.65
CA ALA A 81 13.91 -3.86 -1.75
C ALA A 81 14.55 -5.16 -1.27
N HIS A 82 13.75 -6.14 -0.85
CA HIS A 82 14.23 -7.46 -0.43
C HIS A 82 15.00 -8.16 -1.56
N GLU A 83 14.48 -8.17 -2.80
CA GLU A 83 15.17 -8.79 -3.94
C GLU A 83 16.49 -8.09 -4.31
N ALA A 84 16.55 -6.76 -4.09
CA ALA A 84 17.77 -5.97 -4.21
C ALA A 84 18.76 -6.19 -3.05
N GLY A 85 18.39 -6.92 -2.00
CA GLY A 85 19.21 -7.14 -0.81
C GLY A 85 19.19 -5.95 0.16
N ILE A 86 18.16 -5.11 0.10
CA ILE A 86 17.98 -3.93 0.94
C ILE A 86 17.00 -4.26 2.06
N ASP A 87 17.46 -4.16 3.31
CA ASP A 87 16.58 -4.25 4.48
C ASP A 87 15.83 -2.93 4.69
N PHE A 88 14.52 -2.93 4.50
CA PHE A 88 13.68 -1.73 4.58
C PHE A 88 12.53 -1.97 5.57
N PRO A 89 12.66 -1.53 6.83
CA PRO A 89 11.63 -1.78 7.83
C PRO A 89 10.37 -0.94 7.55
N LEU A 90 9.19 -1.50 7.80
CA LEU A 90 7.92 -0.77 7.61
C LEU A 90 7.82 0.52 8.46
N SER A 91 8.53 0.60 9.58
CA SER A 91 8.61 1.83 10.37
C SER A 91 9.21 3.00 9.60
N GLU A 92 10.10 2.77 8.64
CA GLU A 92 10.69 3.82 7.80
C GLU A 92 9.65 4.43 6.84
N VAL A 93 8.66 3.66 6.39
CA VAL A 93 7.53 4.17 5.58
C VAL A 93 6.77 5.25 6.34
N ASN A 94 6.63 5.09 7.66
CA ASN A 94 6.00 6.06 8.53
C ASN A 94 6.84 7.34 8.68
N GLU A 95 8.16 7.24 8.74
CA GLU A 95 9.04 8.41 8.74
C GLU A 95 8.93 9.20 7.44
N ILE A 96 8.92 8.49 6.31
CA ILE A 96 8.75 9.08 4.97
C ILE A 96 7.38 9.76 4.85
N SER A 97 6.31 9.07 5.25
CA SER A 97 4.94 9.62 5.27
C SER A 97 4.85 10.89 6.13
N GLY A 98 5.56 10.95 7.26
CA GLY A 98 5.56 12.14 8.13
C GLY A 98 6.27 13.36 7.52
N LYS A 99 7.18 13.16 6.57
CA LYS A 99 7.99 14.23 5.94
C LYS A 99 7.51 14.62 4.55
N THR A 100 6.58 13.86 3.96
CA THR A 100 6.20 14.01 2.55
C THR A 100 4.75 14.45 2.42
N PRO A 101 4.48 15.70 2.03
CA PRO A 101 3.11 16.18 1.84
C PRO A 101 2.40 15.46 0.69
N HIS A 102 1.09 15.22 0.86
CA HIS A 102 0.23 14.69 -0.20
C HIS A 102 -0.19 15.81 -1.15
N ILE A 103 0.35 15.84 -2.37
CA ILE A 103 0.23 16.98 -3.31
C ILE A 103 -0.59 16.67 -4.56
N SER A 104 -0.91 15.41 -4.84
CA SER A 104 -1.77 15.04 -5.96
C SER A 104 -2.77 13.99 -5.54
N ARG A 105 -4.05 14.22 -5.82
CA ARG A 105 -5.15 13.35 -5.41
C ARG A 105 -5.88 12.81 -6.64
N LEU A 106 -5.44 11.64 -7.09
CA LEU A 106 -6.05 10.94 -8.22
C LEU A 106 -7.19 10.01 -7.78
N SER A 107 -8.05 9.66 -8.73
CA SER A 107 -9.07 8.62 -8.55
C SER A 107 -8.50 7.31 -8.01
N PRO A 108 -9.21 6.60 -7.11
CA PRO A 108 -10.58 6.89 -6.63
C PRO A 108 -10.67 7.98 -5.56
N ALA A 109 -9.54 8.49 -5.06
CA ALA A 109 -9.55 9.44 -3.96
C ALA A 109 -9.98 10.84 -4.41
N GLY A 110 -9.68 11.27 -5.63
CA GLY A 110 -10.02 12.60 -6.15
C GLY A 110 -10.57 12.61 -7.57
N ASP A 111 -10.81 13.81 -8.07
CA ASP A 111 -11.52 14.04 -9.35
C ASP A 111 -10.62 13.87 -10.57
N TYR A 112 -9.31 14.00 -10.41
CA TYR A 112 -8.33 13.81 -11.48
C TYR A 112 -8.04 12.34 -11.78
N ARG A 113 -7.63 12.08 -13.00
CA ARG A 113 -7.24 10.79 -13.54
C ARG A 113 -5.77 10.79 -13.97
N ILE A 114 -5.29 9.66 -14.46
CA ILE A 114 -3.85 9.51 -14.77
C ILE A 114 -3.43 10.37 -15.97
N GLU A 115 -4.34 10.60 -16.91
CA GLU A 115 -4.17 11.48 -18.06
C GLU A 115 -4.03 12.95 -17.64
N ASP A 116 -4.77 13.39 -16.62
CA ASP A 116 -4.63 14.75 -16.07
C ASP A 116 -3.25 14.93 -15.44
N LEU A 117 -2.77 13.91 -14.72
CA LEU A 117 -1.41 13.93 -14.18
C LEU A 117 -0.35 13.96 -15.29
N ASP A 118 -0.54 13.21 -16.38
CA ASP A 118 0.36 13.27 -17.53
C ASP A 118 0.44 14.68 -18.14
N LEU A 119 -0.73 15.30 -18.36
CA LEU A 119 -0.83 16.66 -18.89
C LEU A 119 -0.23 17.70 -17.93
N ALA A 120 -0.38 17.50 -16.63
CA ALA A 120 0.24 18.31 -15.57
C ALA A 120 1.78 18.20 -15.52
N GLY A 121 2.38 17.28 -16.28
CA GLY A 121 3.83 17.07 -16.37
C GLY A 121 4.32 15.72 -15.84
N GLY A 122 3.40 14.85 -15.43
CA GLY A 122 3.67 13.46 -15.06
C GLY A 122 4.47 13.29 -13.76
N ILE A 123 5.12 12.14 -13.61
CA ILE A 123 5.91 11.83 -12.42
C ILE A 123 7.14 12.74 -12.29
N GLY A 124 7.74 13.14 -13.41
CA GLY A 124 8.81 14.14 -13.40
C GLY A 124 8.38 15.45 -12.72
N ALA A 125 7.15 15.94 -12.97
CA ALA A 125 6.62 17.13 -12.32
C ALA A 125 6.35 16.94 -10.83
N VAL A 126 5.84 15.76 -10.42
CA VAL A 126 5.64 15.42 -9.00
C VAL A 126 6.98 15.38 -8.27
N MET A 127 7.97 14.66 -8.82
CA MET A 127 9.32 14.60 -8.27
C MET A 127 9.99 15.98 -8.22
N LYS A 128 9.71 16.84 -9.21
CA LYS A 128 10.22 18.21 -9.24
C LYS A 128 9.65 19.06 -8.10
N GLU A 129 8.35 18.93 -7.81
CA GLU A 129 7.73 19.68 -6.71
C GLU A 129 8.29 19.26 -5.34
N ILE A 130 8.59 17.97 -5.17
CA ILE A 130 9.14 17.42 -3.92
C ILE A 130 10.67 17.28 -3.92
N GLU A 131 11.39 17.92 -4.86
CA GLU A 131 12.82 17.64 -5.10
C GLU A 131 13.71 17.91 -3.88
N GLY A 132 13.30 18.82 -2.99
CA GLY A 132 14.00 19.11 -1.73
C GLY A 132 13.95 17.96 -0.71
N LEU A 133 13.08 16.97 -0.92
CA LEU A 133 12.97 15.76 -0.09
C LEU A 133 13.71 14.57 -0.70
N LEU A 134 14.00 14.60 -2.00
CA LEU A 134 14.51 13.46 -2.75
C LEU A 134 16.04 13.36 -2.71
N ASN A 135 16.53 12.12 -2.75
CA ASN A 135 17.92 11.83 -3.05
C ASN A 135 18.21 12.07 -4.53
N MET A 136 18.69 13.26 -4.87
CA MET A 136 18.86 13.72 -6.25
C MET A 136 20.01 13.07 -7.03
N GLY A 137 20.92 12.38 -6.34
CA GLY A 137 22.10 11.74 -6.93
C GLY A 137 21.89 10.33 -7.47
N VAL A 138 20.71 9.74 -7.27
CA VAL A 138 20.47 8.34 -7.67
C VAL A 138 20.57 8.15 -9.18
N LYS A 139 21.23 7.06 -9.59
CA LYS A 139 21.33 6.62 -10.99
C LYS A 139 20.00 6.10 -11.49
N ARG A 140 19.75 6.23 -12.79
CA ARG A 140 18.48 5.86 -13.42
C ARG A 140 18.71 5.15 -14.74
N ALA A 141 17.70 4.42 -15.20
CA ALA A 141 17.73 3.62 -16.43
C ALA A 141 17.97 4.47 -17.69
N SER A 142 17.73 5.79 -17.64
CA SER A 142 18.10 6.72 -18.71
C SER A 142 19.60 6.96 -18.85
N GLY A 143 20.42 6.41 -17.94
CA GLY A 143 21.86 6.68 -17.85
C GLY A 143 22.19 8.01 -17.14
N LYS A 144 21.18 8.77 -16.72
CA LYS A 144 21.32 10.05 -16.01
C LYS A 144 21.09 9.88 -14.50
N SER A 145 21.51 10.88 -13.75
CA SER A 145 21.06 11.08 -12.36
C SER A 145 19.64 11.65 -12.32
N LEU A 146 18.96 11.49 -11.17
CA LEU A 146 17.65 12.13 -10.95
C LEU A 146 17.72 13.66 -11.14
N ARG A 147 18.78 14.31 -10.65
CA ARG A 147 19.00 15.75 -10.84
C ARG A 147 18.96 16.17 -12.31
N GLU A 148 19.63 15.42 -13.17
CA GLU A 148 19.70 15.72 -14.60
C GLU A 148 18.35 15.51 -15.27
N GLU A 149 17.62 14.44 -14.93
CA GLU A 149 16.27 14.23 -15.44
C GLU A 149 15.30 15.36 -15.03
N LEU A 150 15.35 15.81 -13.77
CA LEU A 150 14.44 16.84 -13.27
C LEU A 150 14.81 18.27 -13.70
N SER A 151 15.98 18.49 -14.31
CA SER A 151 16.40 19.81 -14.78
C SER A 151 15.44 20.44 -15.81
N VAL A 152 14.73 19.60 -16.56
CA VAL A 152 13.75 20.01 -17.59
C VAL A 152 12.30 19.78 -17.17
N ALA A 153 12.06 19.13 -16.03
CA ALA A 153 10.73 18.84 -15.52
C ALA A 153 10.05 20.13 -15.05
N LYS A 154 8.74 20.26 -15.33
CA LYS A 154 7.93 21.42 -14.96
C LYS A 154 6.54 20.96 -14.54
N VAL A 155 6.06 21.52 -13.43
CA VAL A 155 4.64 21.43 -13.05
C VAL A 155 3.85 22.35 -13.97
N ARG A 156 2.94 21.78 -14.76
CA ARG A 156 2.13 22.50 -15.76
C ARG A 156 0.73 22.84 -15.27
N ASP A 157 0.23 22.08 -14.30
CA ASP A 157 -1.09 22.28 -13.71
C ASP A 157 -0.98 22.17 -12.18
N ARG A 158 -1.33 23.27 -11.50
CA ARG A 158 -1.23 23.40 -10.03
C ARG A 158 -2.46 22.89 -9.31
N ASP A 159 -3.56 22.65 -10.01
CA ASP A 159 -4.75 22.05 -9.43
C ASP A 159 -4.58 20.52 -9.33
N VAL A 160 -3.87 19.93 -10.30
CA VAL A 160 -3.50 18.50 -10.31
C VAL A 160 -2.28 18.19 -9.43
N ILE A 161 -1.27 19.06 -9.44
CA ILE A 161 -0.04 18.94 -8.62
C ILE A 161 0.10 20.20 -7.77
N ARG A 162 -0.39 20.13 -6.54
CA ARG A 162 -0.41 21.26 -5.62
C ARG A 162 0.98 21.65 -5.16
N PRO A 163 1.22 22.94 -4.86
CA PRO A 163 2.48 23.37 -4.28
C PRO A 163 2.64 22.83 -2.85
N LEU A 164 3.88 22.61 -2.41
CA LEU A 164 4.20 22.18 -1.03
C LEU A 164 3.65 23.12 0.06
N SER A 165 3.37 24.38 -0.27
CA SER A 165 2.75 25.35 0.65
C SER A 165 1.24 25.18 0.80
N GLN A 166 0.57 24.45 -0.10
CA GLN A 166 -0.87 24.20 -0.06
C GLN A 166 -1.19 22.73 -0.44
N PRO A 167 -0.60 21.73 0.25
CA PRO A 167 -0.85 20.34 -0.07
C PRO A 167 -2.29 19.93 0.30
N HIS A 168 -2.74 18.77 -0.17
CA HIS A 168 -4.00 18.18 0.31
C HIS A 168 -3.89 17.76 1.79
N SER A 169 -2.72 17.27 2.20
CA SER A 169 -2.37 16.94 3.58
C SER A 169 -0.89 17.25 3.83
N PRO A 170 -0.50 17.73 5.02
CA PRO A 170 0.91 17.92 5.36
C PRO A 170 1.69 16.60 5.46
N THR A 171 1.00 15.47 5.57
CA THR A 171 1.56 14.12 5.62
C THR A 171 1.18 13.30 4.38
N GLY A 172 1.89 12.19 4.19
CA GLY A 172 1.72 11.28 3.08
C GLY A 172 0.39 10.56 3.10
N GLY A 173 -0.02 10.04 1.93
CA GLY A 173 -1.33 9.43 1.78
C GLY A 173 -1.52 8.03 2.37
N LEU A 174 -0.44 7.40 2.88
CA LEU A 174 -0.47 6.10 3.54
C LEU A 174 0.11 6.19 4.96
N SER A 175 -0.34 5.31 5.84
CA SER A 175 0.20 5.12 7.19
C SER A 175 0.37 3.62 7.48
N ILE A 176 1.44 3.28 8.20
CA ILE A 176 1.61 1.95 8.79
C ILE A 176 1.15 2.02 10.24
N LEU A 177 0.26 1.12 10.65
CA LEU A 177 -0.23 1.00 12.02
C LEU A 177 0.50 -0.15 12.72
N PHE A 178 0.90 0.07 13.96
CA PHE A 178 1.50 -0.95 14.83
C PHE A 178 0.73 -1.08 16.13
N GLY A 179 0.81 -2.22 16.79
CA GLY A 179 0.22 -2.41 18.11
C GLY A 179 0.06 -3.88 18.43
N ASN A 180 -0.63 -4.21 19.52
CA ASN A 180 -0.76 -5.61 19.91
C ASN A 180 -1.55 -6.45 18.89
N LEU A 181 -2.38 -5.82 18.05
CA LEU A 181 -3.14 -6.51 17.00
C LEU A 181 -2.32 -6.73 15.72
N ALA A 182 -1.39 -5.82 15.41
CA ALA A 182 -0.52 -5.88 14.23
C ALA A 182 0.95 -5.58 14.60
N PRO A 183 1.63 -6.52 15.28
CA PRO A 183 2.98 -6.28 15.79
C PRO A 183 4.04 -6.15 14.68
N GLU A 184 3.82 -6.76 13.50
CA GLU A 184 4.68 -6.58 12.32
C GLU A 184 4.19 -5.46 11.39
N GLY A 185 3.08 -4.80 11.75
CA GLY A 185 2.50 -3.70 11.00
C GLY A 185 1.23 -4.07 10.24
N ALA A 186 0.45 -3.04 9.93
CA ALA A 186 -0.70 -3.05 9.04
C ALA A 186 -0.73 -1.75 8.23
N VAL A 187 -1.40 -1.72 7.09
CA VAL A 187 -1.42 -0.54 6.21
C VAL A 187 -2.82 0.05 6.10
N VAL A 188 -2.89 1.38 6.09
CA VAL A 188 -4.11 2.13 5.79
C VAL A 188 -3.81 3.30 4.86
N LYS A 189 -4.74 3.60 3.95
CA LYS A 189 -4.69 4.78 3.10
C LYS A 189 -5.25 5.99 3.85
N SER A 190 -4.44 6.58 4.71
CA SER A 190 -4.81 7.70 5.60
C SER A 190 -5.40 8.92 4.85
N ALA A 191 -4.95 9.22 3.63
CA ALA A 191 -5.52 10.33 2.84
C ALA A 191 -6.96 10.13 2.36
N ALA A 192 -7.47 8.89 2.39
CA ALA A 192 -8.85 8.58 2.03
C ALA A 192 -9.79 8.47 3.24
N VAL A 193 -9.24 8.44 4.47
CA VAL A 193 -10.03 8.22 5.69
C VAL A 193 -10.70 9.52 6.13
N SER A 194 -11.99 9.45 6.46
CA SER A 194 -12.73 10.59 7.01
C SER A 194 -12.20 11.00 8.39
N PRO A 195 -12.24 12.29 8.76
CA PRO A 195 -11.75 12.75 10.06
C PRO A 195 -12.37 12.03 11.26
N SER A 196 -13.64 11.61 11.17
CA SER A 196 -14.35 10.87 12.22
C SER A 196 -13.81 9.45 12.43
N MET A 197 -13.11 8.89 11.45
CA MET A 197 -12.55 7.54 11.47
C MET A 197 -11.04 7.51 11.73
N MET A 198 -10.40 8.68 11.93
CA MET A 198 -8.95 8.77 12.22
C MET A 198 -8.57 8.24 13.61
N SER A 199 -9.52 8.26 14.54
CA SER A 199 -9.43 7.63 15.86
C SER A 199 -10.77 6.99 16.13
N TYR A 200 -10.83 5.66 16.05
CA TYR A 200 -12.07 4.90 16.06
C TYR A 200 -11.94 3.69 16.98
N LYS A 201 -12.94 3.49 17.82
CA LYS A 201 -13.05 2.34 18.72
C LYS A 201 -14.37 1.64 18.46
N GLY A 202 -14.33 0.32 18.26
CA GLY A 202 -15.52 -0.45 17.94
C GLY A 202 -15.42 -1.91 18.32
N GLU A 203 -16.59 -2.56 18.45
CA GLU A 203 -16.69 -3.98 18.77
C GLU A 203 -16.44 -4.82 17.51
N ALA A 204 -15.62 -5.87 17.65
CA ALA A 204 -15.28 -6.76 16.57
C ALA A 204 -16.49 -7.59 16.12
N ARG A 205 -16.68 -7.69 14.80
CA ARG A 205 -17.50 -8.69 14.12
C ARG A 205 -16.59 -9.52 13.23
N VAL A 206 -16.34 -10.76 13.62
CA VAL A 206 -15.23 -11.56 13.10
C VAL A 206 -15.71 -12.59 12.08
N PHE A 207 -15.08 -12.58 10.92
CA PHE A 207 -15.34 -13.47 9.80
C PHE A 207 -14.05 -14.18 9.38
N ASN A 208 -14.18 -15.43 8.94
CA ASN A 208 -13.05 -16.24 8.48
C ASN A 208 -12.92 -16.27 6.95
N SER A 209 -13.78 -15.53 6.23
CA SER A 209 -13.78 -15.44 4.77
C SER A 209 -14.38 -14.10 4.29
N GLU A 210 -14.02 -13.67 3.09
CA GLU A 210 -14.66 -12.53 2.42
C GLU A 210 -16.16 -12.78 2.19
N GLU A 211 -16.50 -14.02 1.83
CA GLU A 211 -17.86 -14.45 1.52
C GLU A 211 -18.79 -14.28 2.72
N ASP A 212 -18.39 -14.78 3.89
CA ASP A 212 -19.20 -14.66 5.12
C ASP A 212 -19.38 -13.20 5.54
N ALA A 213 -18.31 -12.40 5.44
CA ALA A 213 -18.36 -10.97 5.76
C ALA A 213 -19.29 -10.22 4.80
N THR A 214 -19.21 -10.53 3.51
CA THR A 214 -20.04 -9.96 2.45
C THR A 214 -21.51 -10.27 2.66
N GLU A 215 -21.83 -11.53 2.98
CA GLU A 215 -23.19 -11.96 3.29
C GLU A 215 -23.76 -11.23 4.52
N ALA A 216 -22.96 -11.12 5.60
CA ALA A 216 -23.38 -10.41 6.81
C ALA A 216 -23.64 -8.91 6.57
N ILE A 217 -22.82 -8.25 5.74
CA ILE A 217 -23.03 -6.86 5.34
C ILE A 217 -24.33 -6.72 4.54
N LEU A 218 -24.55 -7.58 3.53
CA LEU A 218 -25.75 -7.56 2.69
C LEU A 218 -27.04 -7.78 3.50
N ASN A 219 -26.99 -8.67 4.48
CA ASN A 219 -28.12 -8.97 5.36
C ASN A 219 -28.35 -7.90 6.44
N GLY A 220 -27.60 -6.80 6.44
CA GLY A 220 -27.74 -5.70 7.40
C GLY A 220 -27.36 -6.09 8.83
N SER A 221 -26.54 -7.14 8.99
CA SER A 221 -26.11 -7.64 10.31
C SER A 221 -24.97 -6.82 10.93
N ILE A 222 -24.38 -5.90 10.15
CA ILE A 222 -23.32 -5.00 10.60
C ILE A 222 -23.92 -3.66 11.03
N LYS A 223 -23.56 -3.19 12.22
CA LYS A 223 -24.06 -1.96 12.83
C LYS A 223 -23.02 -0.85 12.81
N PRO A 224 -23.44 0.42 12.73
CA PRO A 224 -22.55 1.56 13.01
C PRO A 224 -21.85 1.40 14.37
N GLY A 225 -20.54 1.66 14.42
CA GLY A 225 -19.73 1.48 15.63
C GLY A 225 -19.00 0.13 15.71
N GLU A 226 -19.27 -0.81 14.80
CA GLU A 226 -18.57 -2.10 14.75
C GLU A 226 -17.30 -2.05 13.88
N VAL A 227 -16.37 -2.95 14.18
CA VAL A 227 -15.19 -3.24 13.34
C VAL A 227 -15.37 -4.61 12.72
N VAL A 228 -15.56 -4.65 11.40
CA VAL A 228 -15.60 -5.90 10.64
C VAL A 228 -14.17 -6.42 10.47
N VAL A 229 -13.92 -7.62 10.99
CA VAL A 229 -12.62 -8.29 10.93
C VAL A 229 -12.74 -9.47 9.97
N ILE A 230 -11.94 -9.49 8.92
CA ILE A 230 -11.88 -10.59 7.94
C ILE A 230 -10.51 -11.22 8.02
N ARG A 231 -10.42 -12.45 8.53
CA ARG A 231 -9.14 -13.14 8.75
C ARG A 231 -9.02 -14.41 7.93
N TYR A 232 -7.81 -14.96 7.86
CA TYR A 232 -7.44 -16.06 6.97
C TYR A 232 -7.53 -15.68 5.49
N GLU A 233 -7.32 -14.41 5.18
CA GLU A 233 -7.25 -13.89 3.81
C GLU A 233 -5.85 -13.36 3.47
N GLY A 234 -4.87 -13.60 4.35
CA GLY A 234 -3.46 -13.29 4.16
C GLY A 234 -2.72 -14.18 3.15
N PRO A 235 -1.39 -14.00 3.01
CA PRO A 235 -0.57 -14.79 2.08
C PRO A 235 -0.76 -16.30 2.20
N LYS A 236 -0.69 -16.86 3.42
CA LYS A 236 -0.87 -18.28 3.67
C LYS A 236 -2.34 -18.66 3.82
N GLY A 237 -3.13 -17.81 4.47
CA GLY A 237 -4.52 -18.07 4.81
C GLY A 237 -5.44 -18.20 3.61
N GLY A 238 -5.35 -17.23 2.68
CA GLY A 238 -6.24 -17.12 1.52
C GLY A 238 -6.30 -18.41 0.69
N PRO A 239 -5.17 -18.93 0.18
CA PRO A 239 -3.83 -18.33 0.05
C PRO A 239 -3.73 -17.31 -1.10
N GLY A 240 -2.64 -16.53 -1.12
CA GLY A 240 -2.37 -15.53 -2.18
C GLY A 240 -2.73 -14.09 -1.81
N MET A 241 -3.16 -13.87 -0.56
CA MET A 241 -3.50 -12.55 -0.03
C MET A 241 -4.46 -11.79 -0.95
N ARG A 242 -5.68 -12.30 -1.19
CA ARG A 242 -6.58 -11.72 -2.21
C ARG A 242 -6.97 -10.28 -1.90
N GLU A 243 -7.27 -9.51 -2.95
CA GLU A 243 -7.80 -8.15 -2.83
C GLU A 243 -9.33 -8.18 -2.82
N MET A 244 -9.90 -7.75 -1.71
CA MET A 244 -11.33 -7.78 -1.44
C MET A 244 -11.95 -6.41 -1.79
N LEU A 245 -12.89 -6.43 -2.75
CA LEU A 245 -13.66 -5.25 -3.17
C LEU A 245 -15.09 -5.28 -2.63
N GLY A 246 -15.63 -6.47 -2.38
CA GLY A 246 -17.01 -6.69 -1.95
C GLY A 246 -17.35 -5.93 -0.67
N PRO A 247 -16.68 -6.21 0.46
CA PRO A 247 -16.97 -5.56 1.74
C PRO A 247 -16.89 -4.03 1.68
N THR A 248 -15.84 -3.50 1.04
CA THR A 248 -15.62 -2.06 0.89
C THR A 248 -16.72 -1.38 0.06
N SER A 249 -17.08 -1.97 -1.09
CA SER A 249 -18.10 -1.38 -1.97
C SER A 249 -19.49 -1.41 -1.34
N LEU A 250 -19.83 -2.49 -0.65
CA LEU A 250 -21.13 -2.65 -0.01
C LEU A 250 -21.31 -1.67 1.15
N LEU A 251 -20.31 -1.53 2.03
CA LEU A 251 -20.38 -0.55 3.11
C LEU A 251 -20.50 0.88 2.59
N SER A 252 -19.78 1.23 1.53
CA SER A 252 -19.91 2.56 0.91
C SER A 252 -21.28 2.75 0.27
N GLY A 253 -21.79 1.75 -0.47
CA GLY A 253 -23.13 1.78 -1.07
C GLY A 253 -24.28 1.87 -0.05
N MET A 254 -24.07 1.34 1.15
CA MET A 254 -25.01 1.41 2.28
C MET A 254 -24.82 2.67 3.16
N GLY A 255 -23.83 3.53 2.86
CA GLY A 255 -23.53 4.73 3.65
C GLY A 255 -22.99 4.42 5.05
N LEU A 256 -22.28 3.29 5.20
CA LEU A 256 -21.68 2.79 6.44
C LEU A 256 -20.15 2.92 6.46
N ASP A 257 -19.52 3.30 5.35
CA ASP A 257 -18.05 3.41 5.26
C ASP A 257 -17.45 4.43 6.23
N GLU A 258 -18.15 5.52 6.58
CA GLU A 258 -17.70 6.47 7.62
C GLU A 258 -18.11 6.08 9.05
N LYS A 259 -18.67 4.88 9.26
CA LYS A 259 -19.25 4.44 10.55
C LYS A 259 -18.78 3.07 11.01
N VAL A 260 -18.19 2.27 10.11
CA VAL A 260 -17.76 0.89 10.35
C VAL A 260 -16.29 0.77 9.99
N GLY A 261 -15.49 0.22 10.91
CA GLY A 261 -14.09 -0.10 10.64
C GLY A 261 -13.93 -1.42 9.89
N LEU A 262 -12.89 -1.55 9.08
CA LEU A 262 -12.53 -2.78 8.37
C LEU A 262 -11.11 -3.18 8.71
N VAL A 263 -10.88 -4.43 9.10
CA VAL A 263 -9.56 -4.97 9.44
C VAL A 263 -9.36 -6.33 8.79
N THR A 264 -8.22 -6.54 8.13
CA THR A 264 -7.90 -7.84 7.52
C THR A 264 -6.40 -8.13 7.47
N ASP A 265 -6.05 -9.41 7.52
CA ASP A 265 -4.71 -9.92 7.15
C ASP A 265 -4.52 -10.03 5.62
N GLY A 266 -5.60 -9.90 4.84
CA GLY A 266 -5.58 -9.78 3.38
C GLY A 266 -5.43 -8.34 2.89
N ARG A 267 -6.09 -8.02 1.76
CA ARG A 267 -6.04 -6.70 1.14
C ARG A 267 -7.45 -6.16 0.89
N PHE A 268 -7.62 -4.85 1.06
CA PHE A 268 -8.83 -4.14 0.64
C PHE A 268 -8.55 -3.29 -0.59
N SER A 269 -9.52 -3.24 -1.50
CA SER A 269 -9.50 -2.26 -2.58
C SER A 269 -9.82 -0.85 -2.04
N GLY A 270 -9.15 0.18 -2.56
CA GLY A 270 -9.23 1.57 -2.05
C GLY A 270 -10.52 2.33 -2.34
N ALA A 271 -11.68 1.67 -2.31
CA ALA A 271 -12.99 2.23 -2.68
C ALA A 271 -13.74 2.92 -1.53
N THR A 272 -13.25 2.87 -0.28
CA THR A 272 -13.95 3.41 0.90
C THR A 272 -13.35 4.70 1.44
N LYS A 273 -14.20 5.53 2.06
CA LYS A 273 -13.79 6.65 2.92
C LYS A 273 -13.55 6.24 4.38
N GLY A 274 -13.81 4.98 4.70
CA GLY A 274 -13.62 4.40 6.03
C GLY A 274 -12.20 3.99 6.37
N ALA A 275 -11.98 3.68 7.64
CA ALA A 275 -10.77 3.05 8.12
C ALA A 275 -10.73 1.58 7.65
N ALA A 276 -10.17 1.35 6.45
CA ALA A 276 -9.90 0.02 5.90
C ALA A 276 -8.43 -0.34 6.08
N ILE A 277 -8.15 -1.14 7.11
CA ILE A 277 -6.81 -1.60 7.51
C ILE A 277 -6.58 -2.96 6.87
N GLY A 278 -5.58 -3.05 6.00
CA GLY A 278 -5.14 -4.30 5.38
C GLY A 278 -3.75 -4.71 5.87
N HIS A 279 -3.29 -5.86 5.39
CA HIS A 279 -1.94 -6.37 5.61
C HIS A 279 -1.61 -6.58 7.08
N VAL A 280 -2.61 -6.81 7.94
CA VAL A 280 -2.36 -7.09 9.37
C VAL A 280 -1.40 -8.26 9.48
N SER A 281 -0.24 -7.98 10.05
CA SER A 281 0.88 -8.91 10.14
C SER A 281 1.29 -9.11 11.60
N PRO A 282 1.54 -10.36 12.06
CA PRO A 282 1.38 -11.61 11.32
C PRO A 282 -0.09 -11.94 11.00
N GLU A 283 -0.30 -12.69 9.91
CA GLU A 283 -1.64 -13.13 9.48
C GLU A 283 -2.23 -14.21 10.41
N ALA A 284 -3.54 -14.47 10.29
CA ALA A 284 -4.20 -15.45 11.14
C ALA A 284 -3.70 -16.89 10.93
N ALA A 285 -3.39 -17.28 9.69
CA ALA A 285 -2.84 -18.59 9.38
C ALA A 285 -1.44 -18.83 9.99
N ALA A 286 -0.71 -17.76 10.30
CA ALA A 286 0.56 -17.79 11.03
C ALA A 286 0.39 -17.63 12.55
N ARG A 287 -0.84 -17.77 13.07
CA ARG A 287 -1.22 -17.54 14.48
C ARG A 287 -0.90 -16.12 14.98
N GLY A 288 -1.00 -15.12 14.10
CA GLY A 288 -0.93 -13.72 14.50
C GLY A 288 -2.08 -13.31 15.42
N PRO A 289 -1.96 -12.19 16.16
CA PRO A 289 -2.97 -11.75 17.13
C PRO A 289 -4.39 -11.62 16.57
N ILE A 290 -4.54 -11.29 15.28
CA ILE A 290 -5.84 -11.25 14.58
C ILE A 290 -6.60 -12.61 14.62
N ALA A 291 -5.91 -13.74 14.72
CA ALA A 291 -6.54 -15.05 14.90
C ALA A 291 -7.17 -15.25 16.29
N ALA A 292 -6.79 -14.47 17.30
CA ALA A 292 -7.33 -14.55 18.65
C ALA A 292 -8.66 -13.81 18.83
N LEU A 293 -9.03 -12.95 17.86
CA LEU A 293 -10.22 -12.12 17.94
C LEU A 293 -11.51 -12.96 17.94
N ARG A 294 -12.47 -12.50 18.73
CA ARG A 294 -13.83 -13.02 18.86
C ARG A 294 -14.81 -11.85 18.75
N ASP A 295 -16.06 -12.16 18.42
CA ASP A 295 -17.13 -11.17 18.39
C ASP A 295 -17.25 -10.43 19.73
N GLY A 296 -17.37 -9.11 19.67
CA GLY A 296 -17.48 -8.24 20.84
C GLY A 296 -16.16 -7.77 21.44
N ASP A 297 -15.00 -8.32 21.03
CA ASP A 297 -13.70 -7.77 21.45
C ASP A 297 -13.58 -6.32 20.96
N THR A 298 -13.08 -5.43 21.82
CA THR A 298 -12.97 -4.02 21.42
C THR A 298 -11.65 -3.73 20.72
N ILE A 299 -11.72 -3.20 19.50
CA ILE A 299 -10.55 -2.81 18.70
C ILE A 299 -10.44 -1.28 18.70
N ASN A 300 -9.24 -0.78 18.95
CA ASN A 300 -8.86 0.62 18.89
C ASN A 300 -7.98 0.87 17.68
N ILE A 301 -8.48 1.67 16.73
CA ILE A 301 -7.78 2.09 15.52
C ILE A 301 -7.46 3.58 15.70
N ASP A 302 -6.18 3.90 15.85
CA ASP A 302 -5.71 5.28 15.98
C ASP A 302 -4.69 5.57 14.86
N ILE A 303 -5.20 6.03 13.72
CA ILE A 303 -4.40 6.36 12.54
C ILE A 303 -3.51 7.57 12.80
N THR A 304 -3.96 8.48 13.66
CA THR A 304 -3.22 9.69 14.04
C THR A 304 -1.92 9.34 14.74
N ASN A 305 -1.99 8.43 15.71
CA ASN A 305 -0.83 7.93 16.46
C ASN A 305 -0.21 6.66 15.85
N ARG A 306 -0.71 6.23 14.69
CA ARG A 306 -0.23 5.05 13.94
C ARG A 306 -0.32 3.76 14.75
N ARG A 307 -1.42 3.60 15.50
CA ARG A 307 -1.69 2.46 16.36
C ARG A 307 -2.90 1.64 15.93
N ILE A 308 -2.81 0.33 16.14
CA ILE A 308 -3.94 -0.58 16.08
C ILE A 308 -3.82 -1.61 17.21
N ASP A 309 -4.74 -1.55 18.15
CA ASP A 309 -4.74 -2.36 19.35
C ASP A 309 -6.10 -3.06 19.55
N VAL A 310 -6.09 -4.17 20.26
CA VAL A 310 -7.30 -4.81 20.82
C VAL A 310 -7.21 -4.77 22.34
N ASP A 311 -8.33 -4.50 23.01
CA ASP A 311 -8.45 -4.43 24.47
C ASP A 311 -8.41 -5.84 25.11
N LEU A 312 -7.34 -6.59 24.84
CA LEU A 312 -7.03 -7.90 25.41
C LEU A 312 -5.63 -7.90 26.01
N SER A 313 -5.46 -8.62 27.12
CA SER A 313 -4.13 -8.86 27.68
C SER A 313 -3.31 -9.81 26.79
N GLU A 314 -1.97 -9.73 26.87
CA GLU A 314 -1.11 -10.68 26.15
C GLU A 314 -1.38 -12.14 26.53
N ASP A 315 -1.66 -12.40 27.81
CA ASP A 315 -1.94 -13.74 28.32
C ASP A 315 -3.26 -14.28 27.75
N GLU A 316 -4.26 -13.42 27.60
CA GLU A 316 -5.51 -13.78 26.96
C GLU A 316 -5.33 -14.06 25.47
N ILE A 317 -4.57 -13.23 24.75
CA ILE A 317 -4.24 -13.48 23.33
C ILE A 317 -3.53 -14.83 23.20
N LYS A 318 -2.47 -15.07 23.97
CA LYS A 318 -1.73 -16.34 23.97
C LYS A 318 -2.62 -17.53 24.30
N GLY A 319 -3.47 -17.39 25.33
CA GLY A 319 -4.44 -18.40 25.74
C GLY A 319 -5.41 -18.76 24.61
N ARG A 320 -6.03 -17.76 23.98
CA ARG A 320 -6.93 -17.95 22.83
C ARG A 320 -6.22 -18.59 21.64
N LEU A 321 -5.00 -18.15 21.31
CA LEU A 321 -4.20 -18.73 20.22
C LEU A 321 -3.86 -20.19 20.47
N SER A 322 -3.51 -20.57 21.71
CA SER A 322 -3.18 -21.96 22.08
C SER A 322 -4.34 -22.94 21.91
N GLN A 323 -5.58 -22.43 21.99
CA GLN A 323 -6.81 -23.21 21.83
C GLN A 323 -7.23 -23.37 20.36
N LEU A 324 -6.60 -22.63 19.44
CA LEU A 324 -6.88 -22.76 18.02
C LEU A 324 -6.40 -24.12 17.51
N PRO A 325 -7.18 -24.78 16.64
CA PRO A 325 -6.71 -25.95 15.93
C PRO A 325 -5.51 -25.59 15.04
N GLU A 326 -4.77 -26.61 14.61
CA GLU A 326 -3.77 -26.43 13.56
C GLU A 326 -4.43 -25.89 12.30
N PHE A 327 -3.79 -24.91 11.66
CA PHE A 327 -4.31 -24.31 10.45
C PHE A 327 -4.22 -25.31 9.30
N GLU A 328 -5.37 -25.62 8.68
CA GLU A 328 -5.41 -26.40 7.45
C GLU A 328 -5.58 -25.47 6.23
N PRO A 329 -4.66 -25.50 5.25
CA PRO A 329 -4.82 -24.76 4.00
C PRO A 329 -6.11 -25.16 3.26
N ARG A 330 -6.87 -24.17 2.78
CA ARG A 330 -8.07 -24.40 1.96
C ARG A 330 -7.75 -25.16 0.67
N ILE A 331 -6.56 -24.94 0.10
CA ILE A 331 -6.07 -25.57 -1.12
C ILE A 331 -4.94 -26.52 -0.76
N LYS A 332 -5.17 -27.82 -0.98
CA LYS A 332 -4.27 -28.91 -0.52
C LYS A 332 -3.31 -29.44 -1.59
N THR A 333 -3.30 -28.88 -2.79
CA THR A 333 -2.44 -29.33 -3.90
C THR A 333 -2.09 -28.19 -4.86
N GLY A 334 -1.02 -28.36 -5.64
CA GLY A 334 -0.66 -27.44 -6.73
C GLY A 334 0.11 -26.21 -6.27
N TYR A 335 0.17 -25.20 -7.14
CA TYR A 335 1.02 -24.01 -6.90
C TYR A 335 0.61 -23.21 -5.66
N LEU A 336 -0.69 -23.09 -5.38
CA LEU A 336 -1.18 -22.31 -4.24
C LEU A 336 -0.82 -22.94 -2.88
N LEU A 337 -0.71 -24.27 -2.80
CA LEU A 337 -0.15 -24.92 -1.62
C LEU A 337 1.34 -24.57 -1.47
N ARG A 338 2.13 -24.74 -2.55
CA ARG A 338 3.56 -24.38 -2.55
C ARG A 338 3.77 -22.91 -2.15
N TYR A 339 2.92 -22.01 -2.65
CA TYR A 339 2.94 -20.61 -2.30
C TYR A 339 2.73 -20.42 -0.79
N ALA A 340 1.66 -20.99 -0.23
CA ALA A 340 1.33 -20.88 1.19
C ALA A 340 2.42 -21.44 2.11
N GLU A 341 3.11 -22.50 1.70
CA GLU A 341 4.20 -23.10 2.48
C GLU A 341 5.47 -22.23 2.51
N GLN A 342 5.76 -21.49 1.44
CA GLN A 342 7.05 -20.79 1.25
C GLN A 342 6.97 -19.28 1.39
N VAL A 343 5.77 -18.69 1.38
CA VAL A 343 5.59 -17.24 1.41
C VAL A 343 5.83 -16.67 2.82
N THR A 344 6.48 -15.51 2.87
CA THR A 344 6.66 -14.72 4.09
C THR A 344 5.42 -13.88 4.42
N SER A 345 5.42 -13.28 5.61
CA SER A 345 4.44 -12.26 6.02
C SER A 345 4.32 -11.10 5.02
N ALA A 346 3.13 -10.47 4.98
CA ALA A 346 2.91 -9.25 4.20
C ALA A 346 3.80 -8.09 4.68
N GLY A 347 4.13 -8.05 5.98
CA GLY A 347 5.09 -7.11 6.55
C GLY A 347 6.50 -7.19 5.95
N ARG A 348 6.82 -8.33 5.29
CA ARG A 348 8.08 -8.59 4.58
C ARG A 348 7.94 -8.59 3.06
N GLY A 349 6.82 -8.07 2.54
CA GLY A 349 6.57 -8.00 1.09
C GLY A 349 5.97 -9.27 0.48
N ALA A 350 5.56 -10.26 1.29
CA ALA A 350 5.04 -11.55 0.84
C ALA A 350 5.93 -12.23 -0.24
N VAL A 351 7.24 -12.19 -0.02
CA VAL A 351 8.25 -12.86 -0.86
C VAL A 351 8.35 -14.34 -0.49
N PHE A 352 9.04 -15.14 -1.29
CA PHE A 352 9.41 -16.50 -0.87
C PHE A 352 10.64 -16.48 0.03
N GLU A 353 10.63 -17.32 1.07
CA GLU A 353 11.83 -17.65 1.83
C GLU A 353 12.87 -18.28 0.88
N ARG A 354 14.12 -17.84 0.98
CA ARG A 354 15.24 -18.29 0.13
C ARG A 354 15.93 -19.51 0.70
#